data_AF-A0A843L5F4-F1
#
_entry.id   AF-A0A843L5F4-F1
#
_cell.length_a   1.000
_cell.length_b   1.000
_cell.length_c   1.000
_cell.angle_alpha   90.00
_cell.angle_beta   90.00
_cell.angle_gamma   90.00
#
_symmetry.space_group_name_H-M   'P 1'
#
loop_
_entity.id
_entity.type
_entity.pdbx_description
1 polymer ?
#
loop_
_entity_poly.entity_id
_entity_poly.type
_entity_poly.pdbx_seq_one_letter_code
_entity_poly.pdbx_strand_id
1 'polypeptide(L)' 'FELLSVMRERYGTMGLINTSLNEKGRPIVHYPEDAYRISKEIGLDGVIIDDMFQRFN' A
#
# COMPACT_ATOMS: atom_id res chain seq x y z
N PHE A 1 -10.02 -11.22 -2.31
CA PHE A 1 -10.93 -10.74 -1.25
C PHE A 1 -10.46 -11.10 0.17
N GLU A 2 -9.24 -11.63 0.36
CA GLU A 2 -8.85 -12.27 1.63
C GLU A 2 -8.33 -11.32 2.71
N LEU A 3 -7.73 -10.17 2.32
CA LEU A 3 -7.04 -9.28 3.27
C LEU A 3 -7.95 -8.81 4.42
N LEU A 4 -9.16 -8.33 4.12
CA LEU A 4 -10.08 -7.83 5.16
C LEU A 4 -10.59 -8.96 6.08
N SER A 5 -10.76 -10.17 5.56
CA SER A 5 -11.12 -11.34 6.37
C SER A 5 -9.99 -11.70 7.33
N VAL A 6 -8.74 -11.76 6.83
CA VAL A 6 -7.55 -12.03 7.66
C VAL A 6 -7.37 -10.96 8.74
N MET A 7 -7.53 -9.67 8.40
CA MET A 7 -7.44 -8.56 9.35
C MET A 7 -8.46 -8.68 10.47
N ARG A 8 -9.70 -9.08 10.14
CA ARG A 8 -10.77 -9.27 11.12
C ARG A 8 -10.54 -10.49 12.01
N GLU A 9 -10.28 -11.65 11.41
CA GLU A 9 -10.23 -12.93 12.10
C GLU A 9 -8.97 -13.09 12.95
N ARG A 10 -7.82 -12.59 12.48
CA ARG A 10 -6.53 -12.74 13.17
C ARG A 10 -6.14 -11.55 14.04
N TYR A 11 -6.55 -10.35 13.66
CA TYR A 11 -6.11 -9.10 14.31
C TYR A 11 -7.26 -8.27 14.89
N GLY A 12 -8.52 -8.72 14.79
CA GLY A 12 -9.69 -7.98 15.27
C GLY A 12 -9.91 -6.64 14.57
N THR A 13 -9.23 -6.39 13.44
CA THR A 13 -9.29 -5.12 12.71
C THR A 13 -10.39 -5.19 11.67
N MET A 14 -11.39 -4.32 11.80
CA MET A 14 -12.64 -4.41 11.05
C MET A 14 -12.59 -3.76 9.65
N GLY A 15 -11.54 -2.97 9.37
CA GLY A 15 -11.41 -2.24 8.12
C GLY A 15 -10.02 -1.63 7.92
N LEU A 16 -9.78 -1.11 6.72
CA LEU A 16 -8.55 -0.44 6.32
C LEU A 16 -8.90 0.94 5.74
N ILE A 17 -7.98 1.88 5.88
CA ILE A 17 -8.05 3.13 5.13
C ILE A 17 -7.50 2.84 3.74
N ASN A 18 -8.35 3.04 2.71
CA ASN A 18 -7.95 2.95 1.32
C ASN A 18 -7.98 4.36 0.72
N THR A 19 -6.81 4.88 0.39
CA THR A 19 -6.65 6.21 -0.24
C THR A 19 -5.81 6.08 -1.49
N SER A 20 -5.89 7.08 -2.37
CA SER A 20 -5.05 7.16 -3.56
C SER A 20 -3.57 7.05 -3.21
N LEU A 21 -2.84 6.16 -3.89
CA LEU A 21 -1.38 6.17 -3.89
C LEU A 21 -0.90 7.24 -4.87
N ASN A 22 -0.70 8.44 -4.34
CA ASN A 22 -0.21 9.60 -5.07
C ASN A 22 0.46 10.62 -4.14
N GLU A 23 1.19 11.56 -4.74
CA GLU A 23 1.55 12.81 -4.12
C GLU A 23 0.38 13.79 -4.22
N LYS A 24 0.32 14.76 -3.29
CA LYS A 24 -0.71 15.80 -3.32
C LYS A 24 -0.68 16.55 -4.65
N GLY A 25 -1.79 16.51 -5.38
CA GLY A 25 -1.94 17.18 -6.68
C GLY A 25 -1.45 16.37 -7.88
N ARG A 26 -1.04 15.10 -7.69
CA ARG A 26 -0.66 14.17 -8.76
C ARG A 26 -1.75 13.10 -8.98
N PRO A 27 -1.85 12.52 -10.19
CA PRO A 27 -2.71 11.37 -10.43
C PRO A 27 -2.25 10.15 -9.63
N ILE A 28 -3.14 9.15 -9.50
CA ILE A 28 -2.81 7.84 -8.94
C ILE A 28 -1.72 7.18 -9.80
N VAL A 29 -0.76 6.51 -9.16
CA VAL A 29 0.28 5.78 -9.89
C VAL A 29 -0.29 4.61 -10.70
N HIS A 30 0.30 4.36 -11.87
CA HIS A 30 -0.15 3.31 -12.79
C HIS A 30 0.91 2.24 -13.08
N TYR A 31 2.18 2.51 -12.76
CA TYR A 31 3.30 1.61 -13.04
C TYR A 31 3.96 1.12 -11.74
N PRO A 32 4.41 -0.15 -11.68
CA PRO A 32 5.15 -0.71 -10.54
C PRO A 32 6.32 0.15 -10.04
N GLU A 33 7.10 0.69 -10.96
CA GLU A 33 8.29 1.48 -10.66
C GLU A 33 7.94 2.78 -9.93
N ASP A 34 6.83 3.42 -10.34
CA ASP A 34 6.29 4.60 -9.68
C ASP A 34 5.72 4.27 -8.31
N ALA A 35 5.06 3.13 -8.15
CA ALA A 35 4.55 2.69 -6.85
C ALA A 35 5.68 2.48 -5.84
N TYR A 36 6.80 1.86 -6.25
CA TYR A 36 7.98 1.72 -5.40
C TYR A 36 8.59 3.07 -5.03
N ARG A 37 8.86 3.91 -6.05
CA ARG A 37 9.50 5.22 -5.88
C ARG A 37 8.69 6.12 -4.96
N ILE A 38 7.40 6.30 -5.23
CA ILE A 38 6.55 7.21 -4.46
C ILE A 38 6.32 6.74 -3.03
N SER A 39 6.18 5.42 -2.81
CA SER A 39 5.97 4.86 -1.47
C SER A 39 7.16 5.15 -0.57
N LYS A 40 8.38 5.13 -1.14
CA LYS A 40 9.60 5.54 -0.44
C LYS A 40 9.66 7.06 -0.20
N GLU A 41 9.29 7.87 -1.19
CA GLU A 41 9.29 9.34 -1.09
C GLU A 41 8.31 9.88 -0.04
N ILE A 42 7.12 9.28 0.07
CA ILE A 42 6.09 9.69 1.04
C ILE A 42 6.27 9.03 2.43
N GLY A 43 7.29 8.20 2.60
CA GLY A 43 7.67 7.60 3.89
C GLY A 43 6.76 6.48 4.36
N LEU A 44 6.24 5.64 3.45
CA LEU A 44 5.58 4.39 3.85
C LEU A 44 6.59 3.40 4.43
N ASP A 45 6.12 2.45 5.24
CA ASP A 45 6.96 1.36 5.78
C ASP A 45 7.29 0.29 4.73
N GLY A 46 6.46 0.14 3.71
CA GLY A 46 6.63 -0.84 2.65
C GLY A 46 5.54 -0.77 1.58
N VAL A 47 5.74 -1.54 0.51
CA VAL A 47 4.80 -1.67 -0.61
C VAL A 47 4.70 -3.14 -1.03
N ILE A 48 3.50 -3.58 -1.44
CA ILE A 48 3.27 -4.88 -2.06
C ILE A 48 2.97 -4.65 -3.53
N ILE A 49 3.77 -5.25 -4.42
CA ILE A 49 3.64 -5.15 -5.88
C ILE A 49 3.77 -6.56 -6.43
N ASP A 50 2.78 -7.02 -7.20
CA ASP A 50 2.75 -8.35 -7.82
C ASP A 50 3.14 -9.47 -6.83
N ASP A 51 2.46 -9.50 -5.68
CA ASP A 51 2.65 -10.44 -4.56
C ASP A 51 4.02 -10.38 -3.84
N MET A 52 4.89 -9.44 -4.22
CA MET A 52 6.17 -9.21 -3.55
C MET A 52 6.07 -8.05 -2.55
N PHE A 53 6.33 -8.36 -1.28
CA PHE A 53 6.48 -7.34 -0.24
C PHE A 53 7.89 -6.75 -0.25
N GLN A 54 7.97 -5.42 -0.34
CA GLN A 54 9.20 -4.65 -0.26
C GLN A 54 9.12 -3.70 0.94
N ARG A 55 10.05 -3.86 1.87
CA ARG A 55 10.16 -3.01 3.05
C ARG A 55 11.12 -1.84 2.79
N PHE A 56 10.77 -0.67 3.29
CA PHE A 56 11.65 0.50 3.29
C PHE A 56 12.38 0.61 4.64
N ASN A 57 13.63 1.07 4.62
CA ASN A 57 14.48 1.26 5.81
C ASN A 57 14.44 2.72 6.28
#